data_AF-A6J088-F1
#
_entry.id   AF-A6J088-F1
#
_cell.length_a   1.000
_cell.length_b   1.000
_cell.length_c   1.000
_cell.angle_alpha   90.00
_cell.angle_beta   90.00
_cell.angle_gamma   90.00
#
_symmetry.space_group_name_H-M   'P 1'
#
loop_
_entity.id
_entity.type
_entity.pdbx_description
1 polymer ?
#
loop_
_entity_poly.entity_id
_entity_poly.type
_entity_poly.pdbx_seq_one_letter_code
_entity_poly.pdbx_strand_id
1 'polypeptide(L)'
;MESFLKVAGMRYLHGILGPIIDRVFEEKKYVELDPSKVEVKDVGCSGLHRPQTEAEVLEQSAQTLRAHLVALLSAICRSVRTCPAVVRATFRQLFRRVRERFPSAQHQNVPFIAVTSFLCLRFFSPAILSPKLFHLRERHADARTSRTLLLLAKAVQNIGNMDTPVSRAKESWMEPLQPTVRQGVVQLKDFITKLVDIEEKEELDLQRALNLQAPPVKEGPLFIHRTKGKGPLASSSFKKLYFSLTTEALSFAKTSSSKKSVFIKLASIRAAEKVEEKSFGSSHVMQVIYSDDVGRAQTVYLQCKCVNELNQWLSALRKVITNNASLLGSYHPGVFRGDKWSCCHQKEKTDLGCDKTHSRVTLQEWNDPLDHDLEAQLIYRHLLGVEAALREKHQLLSRATEEAGTSSTGRGGAPEDSLAQLLRVLRDLREAHSSSLASSPSREPRHLLELQT
;
A
#
# COMPACT_ATOMS: atom_id res chain seq x y z
N MET A 1 15.48 -0.93 2.11
CA MET A 1 15.11 0.50 1.96
C MET A 1 14.42 0.81 0.64
N GLU A 2 14.83 0.23 -0.49
CA GLU A 2 14.13 0.44 -1.78
C GLU A 2 12.68 -0.03 -1.77
N SER A 3 12.41 -1.29 -1.35
CA SER A 3 11.04 -1.81 -1.22
C SER A 3 10.20 -0.96 -0.26
N PHE A 4 10.81 -0.49 0.83
CA PHE A 4 10.16 0.42 1.78
C PHE A 4 9.74 1.74 1.12
N LEU A 5 10.63 2.39 0.35
CA LEU A 5 10.30 3.64 -0.36
C LEU A 5 9.22 3.43 -1.43
N LYS A 6 9.21 2.27 -2.09
CA LYS A 6 8.11 1.92 -3.01
C LYS A 6 6.80 1.85 -2.21
N VAL A 7 6.70 0.99 -1.20
CA VAL A 7 5.47 0.81 -0.42
C VAL A 7 4.99 2.12 0.24
N ALA A 8 5.85 2.80 0.98
CA ALA A 8 5.45 3.99 1.74
C ALA A 8 5.35 5.25 0.87
N GLY A 9 6.10 5.33 -0.23
CA GLY A 9 6.34 6.56 -0.99
C GLY A 9 5.66 6.64 -2.36
N MET A 10 4.99 5.59 -2.86
CA MET A 10 4.43 5.61 -4.24
C MET A 10 3.53 6.82 -4.51
N ARG A 11 2.58 7.13 -3.62
CA ARG A 11 1.66 8.28 -3.80
C ARG A 11 2.40 9.62 -3.81
N TYR A 12 3.41 9.74 -2.95
CA TYR A 12 4.27 10.92 -2.88
C TYR A 12 5.08 11.10 -4.17
N LEU A 13 5.64 10.01 -4.70
CA LEU A 13 6.37 9.99 -5.96
C LEU A 13 5.49 10.39 -7.14
N HIS A 14 4.25 9.91 -7.20
CA HIS A 14 3.27 10.30 -8.22
C HIS A 14 2.98 11.80 -8.20
N GLY A 15 2.77 12.37 -7.00
CA GLY A 15 2.51 13.81 -6.85
C GLY A 15 3.66 14.71 -7.32
N ILE A 16 4.90 14.23 -7.29
CA ILE A 16 6.09 15.00 -7.70
C ILE A 16 6.42 14.76 -9.18
N LEU A 17 6.53 13.49 -9.57
CA LEU A 17 7.06 13.12 -10.88
C LEU A 17 5.98 13.13 -11.97
N GLY A 18 4.72 12.83 -11.64
CA GLY A 18 3.62 12.71 -12.60
C GLY A 18 3.53 13.93 -13.53
N PRO A 19 3.35 15.16 -13.00
CA PRO A 19 3.21 16.35 -13.84
C PRO A 19 4.42 16.65 -14.74
N ILE A 20 5.63 16.27 -14.31
CA ILE A 20 6.86 16.48 -15.09
C ILE A 20 6.96 15.43 -16.19
N ILE A 21 6.67 14.16 -15.87
CA ILE A 21 6.70 13.06 -16.82
C ILE A 21 5.63 13.27 -17.89
N ASP A 22 4.40 13.65 -17.52
CA ASP A 22 3.32 13.92 -18.47
C ASP A 22 3.73 14.99 -19.48
N ARG A 23 4.32 16.09 -18.99
CA ARG A 23 4.86 17.15 -19.86
C ARG A 23 5.92 16.64 -20.84
N VAL A 24 6.85 15.81 -20.39
CA VAL A 24 7.89 15.24 -21.27
C VAL A 24 7.28 14.32 -22.34
N PHE A 25 6.23 13.57 -22.00
CA PHE A 25 5.49 12.71 -22.94
C PHE A 25 4.63 13.50 -23.94
N GLU A 26 4.13 14.67 -23.55
CA GLU A 26 3.34 15.57 -24.41
C GLU A 26 4.23 16.36 -25.37
N GLU A 27 5.34 16.93 -24.89
CA GLU A 27 6.20 17.79 -25.68
C GLU A 27 6.99 17.04 -26.77
N LYS A 28 7.42 15.80 -26.48
CA LYS A 28 8.21 14.93 -27.38
C LYS A 28 9.35 15.66 -28.12
N LYS A 29 9.99 16.63 -27.48
CA LYS A 29 11.10 17.40 -28.05
C LYS A 29 12.34 16.51 -28.20
N TYR A 30 13.16 16.79 -29.22
CA TYR A 30 14.47 16.14 -29.35
C TYR A 30 15.41 16.85 -28.38
N VAL A 31 16.06 16.06 -27.53
CA VAL A 31 16.99 16.58 -26.53
C VAL A 31 18.24 15.72 -26.59
N GLU A 32 19.34 16.32 -27.03
CA GLU A 32 20.67 15.72 -27.02
C GLU A 32 21.69 16.76 -26.54
N LEU A 33 22.61 16.34 -25.68
CA LEU A 33 23.66 17.19 -25.11
C LEU A 33 25.06 16.73 -25.51
N ASP A 34 25.20 15.50 -26.02
CA ASP A 34 26.45 14.95 -26.51
C ASP A 34 26.62 15.32 -27.99
N PRO A 35 27.59 16.19 -28.35
CA PRO A 35 27.86 16.58 -29.74
C PRO A 35 28.02 15.38 -30.67
N SER A 36 28.63 14.29 -30.17
CA SER A 36 28.87 13.07 -30.97
C SER A 36 27.61 12.27 -31.33
N LYS A 37 26.47 12.59 -30.72
CA LYS A 37 25.19 11.90 -30.89
C LYS A 37 24.11 12.79 -31.50
N VAL A 38 24.44 14.04 -31.86
CA VAL A 38 23.48 14.94 -32.50
C VAL A 38 23.22 14.47 -33.92
N GLU A 39 21.98 14.09 -34.19
CA GLU A 39 21.52 13.78 -35.55
C GLU A 39 21.17 15.09 -36.26
N VAL A 40 22.14 15.65 -36.97
CA VAL A 40 21.86 16.76 -37.91
C VAL A 40 21.15 16.14 -39.11
N LYS A 41 19.86 16.42 -39.27
CA LYS A 41 19.13 16.02 -40.48
C LYS A 41 19.69 16.82 -41.66
N ASP A 42 20.55 16.19 -42.46
CA ASP A 42 20.82 16.65 -43.82
C ASP A 42 19.49 16.66 -44.59
N VAL A 43 19.01 17.85 -44.92
CA VAL A 43 17.70 18.02 -45.54
C VAL A 43 17.80 17.54 -47.00
N GLY A 44 17.44 16.28 -47.22
CA GLY A 44 16.99 15.83 -48.54
C GLY A 44 15.75 16.63 -48.94
N CYS A 45 15.94 17.53 -49.89
CA CYS A 45 14.95 18.24 -50.72
C CYS A 45 13.50 18.27 -50.19
N SER A 46 13.18 19.21 -49.30
CA SER A 46 11.83 19.77 -49.14
C SER A 46 11.95 21.16 -48.49
N GLY A 47 11.87 22.19 -49.32
CA GLY A 47 12.01 23.59 -48.92
C GLY A 47 10.87 24.03 -48.01
N LEU A 48 11.22 24.43 -46.79
CA LEU A 48 10.65 25.57 -46.04
C LEU A 48 11.23 25.70 -44.61
N HIS A 49 11.97 24.71 -44.10
CA HIS A 49 12.60 24.78 -42.78
C HIS A 49 14.11 25.06 -42.89
N ARG A 50 14.55 26.14 -42.24
CA ARG A 50 15.98 26.44 -42.03
C ARG A 50 16.65 25.23 -41.36
N PRO A 51 17.76 24.69 -41.88
CA PRO A 51 18.52 23.66 -41.18
C PRO A 51 18.95 24.21 -39.82
N GLN A 52 18.57 23.53 -38.74
CA GLN A 52 19.07 23.89 -37.41
C GLN A 52 20.54 23.49 -37.33
N THR A 53 21.40 24.40 -36.86
CA THR A 53 22.80 24.07 -36.63
C THR A 53 22.96 23.18 -35.41
N GLU A 54 24.03 22.39 -35.34
CA GLU A 54 24.33 21.55 -34.16
C GLU A 54 24.33 22.36 -32.86
N ALA A 55 24.93 23.56 -32.90
CA ALA A 55 24.97 24.48 -31.77
C ALA A 55 23.57 24.92 -31.31
N GLU A 56 22.66 25.23 -32.25
CA GLU A 56 21.27 25.58 -31.95
C GLU A 56 20.51 24.40 -31.31
N VAL A 57 20.73 23.18 -31.80
CA VAL A 57 20.12 21.97 -31.23
C VAL A 57 20.61 21.71 -29.82
N LEU A 58 21.92 21.82 -29.57
CA LEU A 58 22.51 21.66 -28.24
C LEU A 58 22.01 22.72 -27.27
N GLU A 59 21.92 23.98 -27.69
CA GLU A 59 21.41 25.06 -26.86
C GLU A 59 19.92 24.87 -26.52
N GLN A 60 19.08 24.55 -27.51
CA GLN A 60 17.66 24.27 -27.31
C GLN A 60 17.44 23.05 -26.40
N SER A 61 18.27 22.01 -26.56
CA SER A 61 18.25 20.80 -25.73
C SER A 61 18.62 21.13 -24.28
N ALA A 62 19.67 21.92 -24.07
CA ALA A 62 20.09 22.36 -22.75
C ALA A 62 19.01 23.21 -22.06
N GLN A 63 18.39 24.14 -22.78
CA GLN A 63 17.29 24.97 -22.26
C GLN A 63 16.08 24.12 -21.86
N THR A 64 15.66 23.17 -22.72
CA THR A 64 14.53 22.26 -22.45
C THR A 64 14.80 21.41 -21.22
N LEU A 65 15.99 20.79 -21.14
CA LEU A 65 16.34 19.94 -20.01
C LEU A 65 16.48 20.73 -18.71
N ARG A 66 17.04 21.95 -18.77
CA ARG A 66 17.11 22.89 -17.65
C ARG A 66 15.72 23.24 -17.13
N ALA A 67 14.77 23.52 -18.02
CA ALA A 67 13.40 23.84 -17.64
C ALA A 67 12.72 22.67 -16.90
N HIS A 68 12.85 21.44 -17.41
CA HIS A 68 12.31 20.25 -16.74
C HIS A 68 12.98 20.00 -15.38
N LEU A 69 14.30 20.14 -15.31
CA LEU A 69 15.08 19.94 -14.09
C LEU A 69 14.71 20.96 -13.00
N VAL A 70 14.61 22.24 -13.34
CA VAL A 70 14.21 23.32 -12.40
C VAL A 70 12.78 23.09 -11.91
N ALA A 71 11.86 22.72 -12.80
CA ALA A 71 10.49 22.42 -12.42
C ALA A 71 10.42 21.22 -11.45
N LEU A 72 11.18 20.16 -11.72
CA LEU A 72 11.27 18.98 -10.86
C LEU A 72 11.87 19.32 -9.48
N LEU A 73 12.99 20.02 -9.44
CA LEU A 73 13.62 20.44 -8.18
C LEU A 73 12.68 21.32 -7.35
N SER A 74 11.96 22.23 -7.99
CA SER A 74 10.95 23.06 -7.33
C SER A 74 9.79 22.22 -6.76
N ALA A 75 9.35 21.18 -7.47
CA ALA A 75 8.34 20.24 -6.96
C ALA A 75 8.86 19.47 -5.74
N ILE A 76 10.09 18.95 -5.79
CA ILE A 76 10.74 18.24 -4.67
C ILE A 76 10.90 19.18 -3.47
N CYS A 77 11.39 20.40 -3.65
CA CYS A 77 11.62 21.31 -2.53
C CYS A 77 10.33 21.70 -1.80
N ARG A 78 9.19 21.76 -2.52
CA ARG A 78 7.88 22.08 -1.94
C ARG A 78 7.15 20.87 -1.35
N SER A 79 7.66 19.65 -1.56
CA SER A 79 6.96 18.43 -1.19
C SER A 79 7.26 17.93 0.23
N VAL A 80 8.08 18.62 1.03
CA VAL A 80 8.45 18.21 2.40
C VAL A 80 7.25 17.78 3.23
N ARG A 81 6.19 18.59 3.26
CA ARG A 81 4.97 18.32 4.05
C ARG A 81 4.11 17.19 3.50
N THR A 82 4.21 16.93 2.20
CA THR A 82 3.50 15.82 1.54
C THR A 82 4.27 14.50 1.63
N CYS A 83 5.55 14.54 2.05
CA CYS A 83 6.34 13.35 2.24
C CYS A 83 5.81 12.56 3.44
N PRO A 84 5.53 11.25 3.30
CA PRO A 84 5.05 10.42 4.39
C PRO A 84 5.96 10.53 5.61
N ALA A 85 5.38 10.76 6.78
CA ALA A 85 6.16 10.94 8.00
C ALA A 85 7.10 9.75 8.27
N VAL A 86 6.76 8.52 7.85
CA VAL A 86 7.63 7.33 8.00
C VAL A 86 8.88 7.39 7.18
N VAL A 87 8.78 7.94 5.98
CA VAL A 87 9.93 8.17 5.11
C VAL A 87 10.81 9.26 5.73
N ARG A 88 10.21 10.34 6.25
CA ARG A 88 10.93 11.43 6.93
C ARG A 88 11.67 10.95 8.17
N ALA A 89 11.01 10.21 9.07
CA ALA A 89 11.61 9.64 10.28
C ALA A 89 12.75 8.67 9.95
N THR A 90 12.56 7.79 8.95
CA THR A 90 13.61 6.88 8.49
C THR A 90 14.85 7.65 8.00
N PHE A 91 14.64 8.71 7.21
CA PHE A 91 15.75 9.54 6.73
C PHE A 91 16.41 10.36 7.84
N ARG A 92 15.64 10.84 8.84
CA ARG A 92 16.20 11.48 10.04
C ARG A 92 17.15 10.54 10.76
N GLN A 93 16.74 9.30 10.98
CA GLN A 93 17.57 8.32 11.66
C GLN A 93 18.83 7.98 10.85
N LEU A 94 18.68 7.76 9.54
CA LEU A 94 19.82 7.55 8.64
C LEU A 94 20.80 8.73 8.71
N PHE A 95 20.28 9.95 8.61
CA PHE A 95 21.09 11.18 8.60
C PHE A 95 21.85 11.36 9.93
N ARG A 96 21.18 11.15 11.08
CA ARG A 96 21.80 11.21 12.41
C ARG A 96 22.92 10.18 12.57
N ARG A 97 22.65 8.90 12.27
CA ARG A 97 23.62 7.81 12.43
C ARG A 97 24.84 7.98 11.53
N VAL A 98 24.65 8.47 10.30
CA VAL A 98 25.78 8.74 9.39
C VAL A 98 26.62 9.91 9.91
N ARG A 99 25.99 10.97 10.42
CA ARG A 99 26.70 12.13 10.99
C ARG A 99 27.48 11.76 12.25
N GLU A 100 26.94 10.91 13.11
CA GLU A 100 27.62 10.38 14.30
C GLU A 100 28.85 9.54 13.92
N ARG A 101 28.72 8.70 12.88
CA ARG A 101 29.80 7.83 12.42
C ARG A 101 30.92 8.59 11.68
N PHE A 102 30.60 9.70 11.01
CA PHE A 102 31.54 10.50 10.22
C PHE A 102 31.51 11.99 10.63
N PRO A 103 32.08 12.35 11.80
CA PRO A 103 31.99 13.71 12.35
C PRO A 103 32.95 14.73 11.72
N SER A 104 33.95 14.29 10.95
CA SER A 104 34.99 15.16 10.37
C SER A 104 34.43 16.15 9.35
N ALA A 105 34.97 17.38 9.32
CA ALA A 105 34.55 18.42 8.37
C ALA A 105 34.69 18.02 6.89
N GLN A 106 35.65 17.15 6.57
CA GLN A 106 35.83 16.56 5.23
C GLN A 106 34.63 15.70 4.78
N HIS A 107 33.80 15.24 5.72
CA HIS A 107 32.65 14.37 5.49
C HIS A 107 31.30 15.10 5.59
N GLN A 108 31.27 16.43 5.56
CA GLN A 108 30.04 17.22 5.71
C GLN A 108 28.94 16.85 4.70
N ASN A 109 29.31 16.42 3.49
CA ASN A 109 28.36 15.99 2.46
C ASN A 109 27.86 14.54 2.65
N VAL A 110 28.54 13.71 3.44
CA VAL A 110 28.24 12.27 3.55
C VAL A 110 26.83 11.98 4.05
N PRO A 111 26.28 12.68 5.08
CA PRO A 111 24.88 12.49 5.49
C PRO A 111 23.87 12.81 4.38
N PHE A 112 24.13 13.84 3.57
CA PHE A 112 23.30 14.20 2.42
C PHE A 112 23.41 13.17 1.30
N ILE A 113 24.62 12.68 1.02
CA ILE A 113 24.87 11.61 0.04
C ILE A 113 24.14 10.33 0.47
N ALA A 114 24.13 9.99 1.76
CA ALA A 114 23.41 8.83 2.26
C ALA A 114 21.91 8.91 1.93
N VAL A 115 21.26 10.03 2.23
CA VAL A 115 19.83 10.24 1.94
C VAL A 115 19.55 10.25 0.43
N THR A 116 20.34 10.98 -0.35
CA THR A 116 20.17 11.07 -1.83
C THR A 116 20.49 9.77 -2.55
N SER A 117 21.36 8.92 -2.01
CA SER A 117 21.59 7.58 -2.55
C SER A 117 20.34 6.71 -2.51
N PHE A 118 19.37 7.01 -1.63
CA PHE A 118 18.09 6.32 -1.61
C PHE A 118 17.01 7.11 -2.34
N LEU A 119 16.90 8.43 -2.10
CA LEU A 119 15.89 9.26 -2.75
C LEU A 119 16.14 9.49 -4.25
N CYS A 120 17.32 9.95 -4.64
CA CYS A 120 17.63 10.23 -6.03
C CYS A 120 17.96 8.94 -6.77
N LEU A 121 18.97 8.19 -6.31
CA LEU A 121 19.51 7.04 -7.05
C LEU A 121 18.57 5.84 -7.10
N ARG A 122 17.84 5.54 -6.02
CA ARG A 122 17.02 4.31 -5.91
C ARG A 122 15.52 4.55 -5.99
N PHE A 123 15.06 5.80 -6.06
CA PHE A 123 13.64 6.11 -6.06
C PHE A 123 13.24 7.05 -7.21
N PHE A 124 13.73 8.29 -7.23
CA PHE A 124 13.36 9.24 -8.28
C PHE A 124 13.98 8.90 -9.65
N SER A 125 15.29 8.68 -9.74
CA SER A 125 15.96 8.39 -11.02
C SER A 125 15.42 7.13 -11.70
N PRO A 126 15.22 5.99 -11.01
CA PRO A 126 14.58 4.81 -11.62
C PRO A 126 13.15 5.07 -12.09
N ALA A 127 12.38 5.88 -11.36
CA ALA A 127 11.02 6.24 -11.74
C ALA A 127 10.96 7.19 -12.94
N ILE A 128 11.93 8.09 -13.08
CA ILE A 128 12.09 8.93 -14.28
C ILE A 128 12.51 8.06 -15.47
N LEU A 129 13.47 7.15 -15.29
CA LEU A 129 13.96 6.27 -16.37
C LEU A 129 12.91 5.27 -16.86
N SER A 130 12.09 4.74 -15.95
CA SER A 130 11.10 3.71 -16.26
C SER A 130 9.74 4.04 -15.65
N PRO A 131 9.04 5.08 -16.16
CA PRO A 131 7.77 5.54 -15.59
C PRO A 131 6.69 4.45 -15.50
N LYS A 132 6.68 3.51 -16.45
CA LYS A 132 5.74 2.38 -16.47
C LYS A 132 5.87 1.47 -15.24
N LEU A 133 7.10 1.17 -14.83
CA LEU A 133 7.37 0.30 -13.67
C LEU A 133 6.95 0.93 -12.34
N PHE A 134 6.78 2.25 -12.34
CA PHE A 134 6.30 3.02 -11.19
C PHE A 134 4.84 3.46 -11.37
N HIS A 135 4.12 2.91 -12.35
CA HIS A 135 2.72 3.22 -12.66
C HIS A 135 2.44 4.71 -12.96
N LEU A 136 3.45 5.46 -13.38
CA LEU A 136 3.29 6.87 -13.79
C LEU A 136 2.72 6.98 -15.21
N ARG A 137 2.88 5.94 -16.03
CA ARG A 137 2.37 5.85 -17.40
C ARG A 137 1.93 4.42 -17.71
N GLU A 138 0.93 4.27 -18.56
CA GLU A 138 0.44 2.95 -18.99
C GLU A 138 1.36 2.28 -20.04
N ARG A 139 2.04 3.10 -20.85
CA ARG A 139 2.89 2.67 -21.97
C ARG A 139 4.35 3.05 -21.75
N HIS A 140 5.26 2.30 -22.37
CA HIS A 140 6.67 2.66 -22.41
C HIS A 140 6.89 3.95 -23.23
N ALA A 141 7.93 4.71 -22.90
CA ALA A 141 8.37 5.85 -23.69
C ALA A 141 8.86 5.39 -25.08
N ASP A 142 8.64 6.20 -26.10
CA ASP A 142 9.33 6.04 -27.39
C ASP A 142 10.83 6.42 -27.25
N ALA A 143 11.63 6.14 -28.28
CA ALA A 143 13.08 6.37 -28.22
C ALA A 143 13.45 7.82 -27.89
N ARG A 144 12.71 8.79 -28.42
CA ARG A 144 12.95 10.23 -28.22
C ARG A 144 12.63 10.64 -26.78
N THR A 145 11.44 10.30 -26.29
CA THR A 145 11.03 10.55 -24.90
C THR A 145 11.95 9.81 -23.92
N SER A 146 12.34 8.57 -24.23
CA SER A 146 13.26 7.78 -23.40
C SER A 146 14.63 8.47 -23.25
N ARG A 147 15.15 9.07 -24.33
CA ARG A 147 16.39 9.84 -24.29
C ARG A 147 16.27 11.06 -23.38
N THR A 148 15.19 11.84 -23.48
CA THR A 148 14.95 13.00 -22.59
C THR A 148 14.86 12.58 -21.12
N LEU A 149 14.14 11.51 -20.82
CA LEU A 149 14.02 10.98 -19.46
C LEU A 149 15.36 10.49 -18.91
N LEU A 150 16.18 9.84 -19.75
CA LEU A 150 17.54 9.42 -19.39
C LEU A 150 18.41 10.61 -19.00
N LEU A 151 18.43 11.66 -19.82
CA LEU A 151 19.20 12.88 -19.52
C LEU A 151 18.70 13.58 -18.26
N LEU A 152 17.38 13.60 -18.03
CA LEU A 152 16.79 14.18 -16.82
C LEU A 152 17.16 13.38 -15.56
N ALA A 153 17.04 12.06 -15.59
CA ALA A 153 17.45 11.19 -14.49
C ALA A 153 18.95 11.32 -14.20
N LYS A 154 19.77 11.49 -15.24
CA LYS A 154 21.20 11.73 -15.13
C LYS A 154 21.50 13.05 -14.42
N ALA A 155 20.82 14.13 -14.79
CA ALA A 155 20.97 15.43 -14.14
C ALA A 155 20.55 15.38 -12.66
N VAL A 156 19.44 14.71 -12.34
CA VAL A 156 19.01 14.47 -10.95
C VAL A 156 20.05 13.67 -10.17
N GLN A 157 20.67 12.67 -10.80
CA GLN A 157 21.74 11.89 -10.19
C GLN A 157 22.99 12.73 -9.91
N ASN A 158 23.40 13.59 -10.84
CA ASN A 158 24.55 14.48 -10.66
C ASN A 158 24.34 15.45 -9.48
N ILE A 159 23.10 15.94 -9.30
CA ILE A 159 22.72 16.72 -8.12
C ILE A 159 22.78 15.87 -6.85
N GLY A 160 22.25 14.64 -6.88
CA GLY A 160 22.29 13.71 -5.75
C GLY A 160 23.71 13.37 -5.30
N ASN A 161 24.69 13.43 -6.20
CA ASN A 161 26.10 13.17 -5.89
C ASN A 161 26.83 14.36 -5.23
N MET A 162 26.14 15.47 -4.93
CA MET A 162 26.65 16.62 -4.17
C MET A 162 27.90 17.30 -4.75
N ASP A 163 28.01 17.37 -6.09
CA ASP A 163 29.11 18.04 -6.83
C ASP A 163 30.53 17.55 -6.45
N THR A 164 30.69 16.23 -6.28
CA THR A 164 32.01 15.63 -6.06
C THR A 164 32.92 15.80 -7.29
N PRO A 165 34.24 16.07 -7.13
CA PRO A 165 35.17 16.30 -8.23
C PRO A 165 35.19 15.16 -9.27
N VAL A 166 35.01 13.93 -8.79
CA VAL A 166 34.94 12.70 -9.62
C VAL A 166 33.75 12.72 -10.59
N SER A 167 32.63 13.34 -10.20
CA SER A 167 31.45 13.45 -11.05
C SER A 167 31.62 14.46 -12.18
N ARG A 168 32.45 15.49 -12.00
CA ARG A 168 32.69 16.56 -13.00
C ARG A 168 33.58 16.08 -14.16
N ALA A 169 34.56 15.23 -13.89
CA ALA A 169 35.53 14.79 -14.89
C ALA A 169 34.97 13.79 -15.93
N LYS A 170 33.87 13.09 -15.61
CA LYS A 170 33.38 11.97 -16.42
C LYS A 170 32.42 12.39 -17.56
N GLU A 171 31.88 13.60 -17.51
CA GLU A 171 30.72 14.01 -18.33
C GLU A 171 30.86 15.45 -18.84
N SER A 172 31.90 15.73 -19.63
CA SER A 172 32.17 17.05 -20.23
C SER A 172 30.98 17.60 -21.05
N TRP A 173 30.18 16.74 -21.67
CA TRP A 173 28.97 17.10 -22.40
C TRP A 173 27.82 17.64 -21.51
N MET A 174 27.90 17.47 -20.18
CA MET A 174 26.93 18.04 -19.23
C MET A 174 27.29 19.47 -18.80
N GLU A 175 28.38 20.06 -19.31
CA GLU A 175 28.83 21.41 -18.95
C GLU A 175 27.74 22.48 -19.01
N PRO A 176 26.86 22.52 -20.04
CA PRO A 176 25.78 23.52 -20.13
C PRO A 176 24.79 23.49 -18.95
N LEU A 177 24.67 22.35 -18.26
CA LEU A 177 23.78 22.18 -17.11
C LEU A 177 24.47 22.44 -15.76
N GLN A 178 25.81 22.53 -15.70
CA GLN A 178 26.55 22.65 -14.45
C GLN A 178 26.07 23.79 -13.54
N PRO A 179 25.74 25.01 -14.03
CA PRO A 179 25.24 26.06 -13.16
C PRO A 179 23.93 25.68 -12.47
N THR A 180 23.02 25.00 -13.18
CA THR A 180 21.76 24.52 -12.59
C THR A 180 21.96 23.31 -11.68
N VAL A 181 22.92 22.43 -11.98
CA VAL A 181 23.29 21.33 -11.07
C VAL A 181 23.78 21.88 -9.74
N ARG A 182 24.69 22.87 -9.74
CA ARG A 182 25.18 23.50 -8.50
C ARG A 182 24.07 24.15 -7.70
N GLN A 183 23.17 24.89 -8.36
CA GLN A 183 21.99 25.45 -7.71
C GLN A 183 21.08 24.36 -7.14
N GLY A 184 20.87 23.28 -7.88
CA GLY A 184 20.10 22.12 -7.45
C GLY A 184 20.68 21.42 -6.23
N VAL A 185 22.02 21.35 -6.10
CA VAL A 185 22.69 20.78 -4.91
C VAL A 185 22.35 21.60 -3.66
N VAL A 186 22.38 22.94 -3.77
CA VAL A 186 22.01 23.83 -2.65
C VAL A 186 20.54 23.63 -2.27
N GLN A 187 19.64 23.62 -3.25
CA GLN A 187 18.20 23.39 -3.05
C GLN A 187 17.92 22.02 -2.41
N LEU A 188 18.60 20.98 -2.88
CA LEU A 188 18.40 19.62 -2.38
C LEU A 188 18.93 19.45 -0.94
N LYS A 189 20.02 20.13 -0.58
CA LYS A 189 20.51 20.17 0.81
C LYS A 189 19.53 20.86 1.76
N ASP A 190 18.95 21.98 1.35
CA ASP A 190 17.90 22.68 2.11
C ASP A 190 16.67 21.79 2.27
N PHE A 191 16.22 21.15 1.18
CA PHE A 191 15.13 20.17 1.22
C PHE A 191 15.41 19.03 2.20
N ILE A 192 16.59 18.40 2.14
CA ILE A 192 16.93 17.28 3.04
C ILE A 192 16.95 17.73 4.49
N THR A 193 17.49 18.91 4.78
CA THR A 193 17.51 19.48 6.13
C THR A 193 16.09 19.61 6.68
N LYS A 194 15.16 20.17 5.89
CA LYS A 194 13.73 20.28 6.24
C LYS A 194 13.03 18.92 6.30
N LEU A 195 13.46 17.96 5.48
CA LEU A 195 12.89 16.62 5.42
C LEU A 195 13.15 15.86 6.73
N VAL A 196 14.37 15.94 7.24
CA VAL A 196 14.81 15.25 8.47
C VAL A 196 14.45 16.00 9.75
N ASP A 197 14.07 17.27 9.63
CA ASP A 197 13.52 18.08 10.71
C ASP A 197 12.03 17.74 10.91
N ILE A 198 11.80 16.56 11.49
CA ILE A 198 10.48 16.06 11.92
C ILE A 198 10.48 15.95 13.45
N GLU A 199 9.40 16.39 14.10
CA GLU A 199 9.30 16.35 15.56
C GLU A 199 9.06 14.92 16.07
N GLU A 200 9.54 14.59 17.27
CA GLU A 200 9.33 13.26 17.89
C GLU A 200 7.85 12.95 18.10
N LYS A 201 7.01 13.96 18.30
CA LYS A 201 5.54 13.79 18.37
C LYS A 201 4.96 13.29 17.05
N GLU A 202 5.40 13.83 15.91
CA GLU A 202 4.98 13.38 14.58
C GLU A 202 5.49 11.96 14.27
N GLU A 203 6.66 11.60 14.79
CA GLU A 203 7.24 10.25 14.71
C GLU A 203 6.43 9.22 15.54
N LEU A 204 5.99 9.61 16.74
CA LEU A 204 5.10 8.81 17.60
C LEU A 204 3.68 8.70 17.04
N ASP A 205 3.13 9.79 16.47
CA ASP A 205 1.83 9.80 15.81
C ASP A 205 1.85 8.92 14.55
N LEU A 206 2.98 8.87 13.85
CA LEU A 206 3.21 7.98 12.74
C LEU A 206 3.37 6.52 13.17
N GLN A 207 4.17 6.21 14.20
CA GLN A 207 4.22 4.85 14.75
C GLN A 207 2.80 4.41 15.13
N ARG A 208 2.02 5.28 15.77
CA ARG A 208 0.60 5.06 16.00
C ARG A 208 -0.18 4.87 14.70
N ALA A 209 0.00 5.65 13.64
CA ALA A 209 -0.71 5.48 12.37
C ALA A 209 -0.35 4.16 11.64
N LEU A 210 0.91 3.74 11.69
CA LEU A 210 1.40 2.47 11.14
C LEU A 210 0.89 1.27 11.96
N ASN A 211 0.70 1.44 13.27
CA ASN A 211 0.20 0.40 14.16
C ASN A 211 -1.35 0.39 14.27
N LEU A 212 -2.02 1.52 13.96
CA LEU A 212 -3.49 1.67 14.05
C LEU A 212 -4.22 1.44 12.72
N GLN A 213 -3.54 1.48 11.58
CA GLN A 213 -4.17 1.13 10.31
C GLN A 213 -3.79 -0.29 9.94
N ALA A 214 -4.59 -1.26 10.38
CA ALA A 214 -4.74 -2.46 9.57
C ALA A 214 -5.20 -1.98 8.18
N PRO A 215 -4.38 -2.07 7.13
CA PRO A 215 -4.79 -1.66 5.80
C PRO A 215 -6.10 -2.37 5.46
N PRO A 216 -7.06 -1.65 4.84
CA PRO A 216 -8.32 -2.27 4.50
C PRO A 216 -8.05 -3.39 3.49
N VAL A 217 -8.44 -4.61 3.87
CA VAL A 217 -8.40 -5.82 3.04
C VAL A 217 -9.10 -5.57 1.70
N LYS A 218 -10.22 -4.83 1.72
CA LYS A 218 -10.90 -4.36 0.52
C LYS A 218 -11.74 -3.13 0.81
N GLU A 219 -11.82 -2.22 -0.15
CA GLU A 219 -12.72 -1.09 -0.13
C GLU A 219 -13.45 -0.91 -1.45
N GLY A 220 -14.61 -0.25 -1.41
CA GLY A 220 -15.35 0.05 -2.62
C GLY A 220 -16.82 0.40 -2.38
N PRO A 221 -17.49 0.94 -3.42
CA PRO A 221 -18.91 1.24 -3.34
C PRO A 221 -19.74 -0.04 -3.38
N LEU A 222 -20.63 -0.20 -2.42
CA LEU A 222 -21.65 -1.25 -2.40
C LEU A 222 -23.04 -0.66 -2.18
N PHE A 223 -24.02 -1.41 -2.65
CA PHE A 223 -25.43 -1.10 -2.48
C PHE A 223 -25.98 -1.94 -1.33
N ILE A 224 -26.39 -1.31 -0.23
CA ILE A 224 -26.89 -2.02 0.95
C ILE A 224 -28.42 -2.08 0.99
N HIS A 225 -28.95 -3.26 1.28
CA HIS A 225 -30.35 -3.50 1.61
C HIS A 225 -30.46 -4.21 2.96
N ARG A 226 -31.26 -3.66 3.87
CA ARG A 226 -31.46 -4.18 5.23
C ARG A 226 -32.89 -4.70 5.38
N THR A 227 -33.04 -5.91 5.89
CA THR A 227 -34.35 -6.40 6.33
C THR A 227 -34.69 -5.75 7.66
N LYS A 228 -35.40 -4.62 7.64
CA LYS A 228 -36.05 -4.11 8.86
C LYS A 228 -37.21 -5.06 9.19
N GLY A 229 -37.28 -5.51 10.43
CA GLY A 229 -38.30 -6.46 10.89
C GLY A 229 -39.72 -5.90 10.73
N LYS A 230 -40.65 -6.82 10.41
CA LYS A 230 -42.10 -6.67 10.26
C LYS A 230 -42.56 -5.59 9.27
N GLY A 231 -42.63 -5.98 8.00
CA GLY A 231 -43.39 -5.32 6.95
C GLY A 231 -43.29 -6.12 5.65
N PRO A 232 -44.31 -6.10 4.76
CA PRO A 232 -44.14 -6.60 3.40
C PRO A 232 -42.96 -5.86 2.75
N LEU A 233 -42.26 -6.50 1.81
CA LEU A 233 -41.15 -5.93 1.02
C LEU A 233 -41.62 -4.71 0.21
N ALA A 234 -41.85 -3.59 0.89
CA ALA A 234 -42.26 -2.33 0.31
C ALA A 234 -41.01 -1.45 0.13
N SER A 235 -40.46 -1.48 -1.09
CA SER A 235 -39.69 -0.38 -1.69
C SER A 235 -38.47 0.19 -0.95
N SER A 236 -37.71 -0.59 -0.18
CA SER A 236 -36.41 -0.10 0.30
C SER A 236 -35.40 -0.12 -0.84
N SER A 237 -35.25 1.00 -1.55
CA SER A 237 -34.20 1.17 -2.55
C SER A 237 -32.81 0.88 -1.93
N PHE A 238 -31.98 0.18 -2.69
CA PHE A 238 -30.59 -0.06 -2.29
C PHE A 238 -29.88 1.27 -2.09
N LYS A 239 -29.29 1.47 -0.90
CA LYS A 239 -28.53 2.69 -0.61
C LYS A 239 -27.08 2.49 -1.00
N LYS A 240 -26.54 3.36 -1.84
CA LYS A 240 -25.12 3.35 -2.20
C LYS A 240 -24.29 3.92 -1.05
N LEU A 241 -23.34 3.14 -0.54
CA LEU A 241 -22.37 3.55 0.48
C LEU A 241 -20.98 3.06 0.09
N TYR A 242 -19.95 3.67 0.66
CA TYR A 242 -18.57 3.23 0.50
C TYR A 242 -18.17 2.32 1.67
N PHE A 243 -17.86 1.06 1.39
CA PHE A 243 -17.50 0.07 2.39
C PHE A 243 -15.99 -0.07 2.50
N SER A 244 -15.53 -0.37 3.71
CA SER A 244 -14.13 -0.62 4.06
C SER A 244 -14.09 -1.84 4.96
N LEU A 245 -13.44 -2.91 4.50
CA LEU A 245 -13.23 -4.13 5.25
C LEU A 245 -11.81 -4.11 5.82
N THR A 246 -11.69 -4.15 7.14
CA THR A 246 -10.40 -4.36 7.83
C THR A 246 -10.36 -5.75 8.44
N THR A 247 -9.25 -6.11 9.08
CA THR A 247 -9.12 -7.35 9.87
C THR A 247 -9.91 -7.32 11.19
N GLU A 248 -10.61 -6.22 11.50
CA GLU A 248 -11.37 -6.04 12.74
C GLU A 248 -12.87 -5.82 12.51
N ALA A 249 -13.23 -5.06 11.48
CA ALA A 249 -14.62 -4.74 11.19
C ALA A 249 -14.90 -4.46 9.71
N LEU A 250 -16.15 -4.71 9.32
CA LEU A 250 -16.74 -4.10 8.13
C LEU A 250 -17.31 -2.74 8.53
N SER A 251 -16.86 -1.68 7.86
CA SER A 251 -17.30 -0.29 8.10
C SER A 251 -17.88 0.31 6.82
N PHE A 252 -18.73 1.33 6.95
CA PHE A 252 -19.22 2.11 5.82
C PHE A 252 -19.07 3.62 6.03
N ALA A 253 -19.06 4.37 4.93
CA ALA A 253 -19.05 5.82 4.89
C ALA A 253 -19.97 6.33 3.77
N LYS A 254 -20.40 7.60 3.84
CA LYS A 254 -21.21 8.22 2.79
C LYS A 254 -20.42 8.39 1.47
N THR A 255 -19.15 8.74 1.59
CA THR A 255 -18.18 8.89 0.49
C THR A 255 -16.84 8.29 0.91
N SER A 256 -15.91 8.08 -0.03
CA SER A 256 -14.56 7.56 0.26
C SER A 256 -13.74 8.44 1.20
N SER A 257 -14.06 9.73 1.28
CA SER A 257 -13.40 10.73 2.14
C SER A 257 -14.14 11.01 3.46
N SER A 258 -15.32 10.43 3.67
CA SER A 258 -16.14 10.67 4.87
C SER A 258 -15.67 9.84 6.06
N LYS A 259 -16.00 10.31 7.28
CA LYS A 259 -15.76 9.54 8.52
C LYS A 259 -16.42 8.16 8.42
N LYS A 260 -15.62 7.11 8.59
CA LYS A 260 -16.08 5.71 8.58
C LYS A 260 -16.86 5.41 9.86
N SER A 261 -17.99 4.75 9.73
CA SER A 261 -18.77 4.20 10.83
C SER A 261 -18.63 2.69 10.82
N VAL A 262 -18.24 2.13 11.97
CA VAL A 262 -18.19 0.67 12.17
C VAL A 262 -19.59 0.11 11.98
N PHE A 263 -19.73 -0.92 11.16
CA PHE A 263 -21.02 -1.51 10.86
C PHE A 263 -21.17 -2.90 11.48
N ILE A 264 -20.26 -3.81 11.19
CA ILE A 264 -20.27 -5.18 11.70
C ILE A 264 -18.86 -5.53 12.17
N LYS A 265 -18.71 -5.93 13.43
CA LYS A 265 -17.45 -6.48 13.94
C LYS A 265 -17.20 -7.83 13.29
N LEU A 266 -15.97 -8.12 12.84
CA LEU A 266 -15.72 -9.39 12.16
C LEU A 266 -16.02 -10.60 13.04
N ALA A 267 -15.75 -10.52 14.35
CA ALA A 267 -16.05 -11.59 15.30
C ALA A 267 -17.56 -11.93 15.38
N SER A 268 -18.45 -11.03 14.96
CA SER A 268 -19.89 -11.29 14.95
C SER A 268 -20.40 -11.82 13.62
N ILE A 269 -19.59 -11.83 12.56
CA ILE A 269 -19.96 -12.41 11.26
C ILE A 269 -19.95 -13.93 11.37
N ARG A 270 -21.06 -14.53 10.95
CA ARG A 270 -21.33 -15.96 10.99
C ARG A 270 -21.32 -16.61 9.60
N ALA A 271 -21.62 -15.86 8.54
CA ALA A 271 -21.49 -16.31 7.15
C ALA A 271 -21.43 -15.13 6.17
N ALA A 272 -20.77 -15.34 5.02
CA ALA A 272 -20.77 -14.41 3.89
C ALA A 272 -20.93 -15.20 2.58
N GLU A 273 -22.09 -15.07 1.94
CA GLU A 273 -22.52 -16.00 0.88
C GLU A 273 -23.19 -15.30 -0.29
N LYS A 274 -23.18 -15.94 -1.46
CA LYS A 274 -23.90 -15.47 -2.64
C LYS A 274 -25.41 -15.70 -2.45
N VAL A 275 -26.21 -14.75 -2.94
CA VAL A 275 -27.68 -14.82 -2.93
C VAL A 275 -28.16 -15.30 -4.28
N GLU A 276 -29.23 -16.10 -4.31
CA GLU A 276 -29.85 -16.53 -5.56
C GLU A 276 -30.40 -15.34 -6.35
N GLU A 277 -30.14 -15.33 -7.67
CA GLU A 277 -30.52 -14.26 -8.58
C GLU A 277 -32.02 -13.94 -8.54
N LYS A 278 -32.85 -14.98 -8.44
CA LYS A 278 -34.32 -14.89 -8.34
C LYS A 278 -34.83 -14.06 -7.15
N SER A 279 -33.97 -13.81 -6.15
CA SER A 279 -34.34 -13.05 -4.95
C SER A 279 -34.42 -11.55 -5.18
N PHE A 280 -33.50 -10.99 -6.00
CA PHE A 280 -33.36 -9.55 -6.24
C PHE A 280 -33.36 -9.19 -7.73
N GLY A 281 -33.46 -10.16 -8.65
CA GLY A 281 -33.32 -9.93 -10.09
C GLY A 281 -31.90 -9.53 -10.50
N SER A 282 -30.89 -9.92 -9.70
CA SER A 282 -29.47 -9.59 -9.94
C SER A 282 -28.60 -10.73 -9.41
N SER A 283 -27.69 -11.22 -10.26
CA SER A 283 -26.72 -12.28 -9.91
C SER A 283 -25.53 -11.79 -9.07
N HIS A 284 -25.46 -10.46 -8.83
CA HIS A 284 -24.34 -9.77 -8.18
C HIS A 284 -24.59 -9.41 -6.70
N VAL A 285 -25.43 -10.16 -6.01
CA VAL A 285 -25.82 -9.88 -4.62
C VAL A 285 -25.20 -10.91 -3.68
N MET A 286 -24.57 -10.43 -2.61
CA MET A 286 -24.14 -11.25 -1.48
C MET A 286 -24.96 -10.93 -0.24
N GLN A 287 -24.96 -11.86 0.71
CA GLN A 287 -25.49 -11.68 2.04
C GLN A 287 -24.38 -11.85 3.08
N VAL A 288 -24.43 -11.02 4.12
CA VAL A 288 -23.59 -11.16 5.31
C VAL A 288 -24.51 -11.42 6.49
N ILE A 289 -24.35 -12.60 7.10
CA ILE A 289 -25.10 -13.02 8.28
C ILE A 289 -24.22 -12.74 9.50
N TYR A 290 -24.75 -11.99 10.47
CA TYR A 290 -24.02 -11.60 11.65
C TYR A 290 -24.92 -11.60 12.89
N SER A 291 -24.34 -11.72 14.07
CA SER A 291 -25.04 -11.49 15.32
C SER A 291 -24.99 -10.02 15.71
N ASP A 292 -26.12 -9.43 16.07
CA ASP A 292 -26.15 -8.12 16.70
C ASP A 292 -25.60 -8.17 18.14
N ASP A 293 -25.50 -7.02 18.79
CA ASP A 293 -24.97 -6.90 20.17
C ASP A 293 -25.81 -7.67 21.20
N VAL A 294 -27.05 -8.04 20.85
CA VAL A 294 -27.98 -8.84 21.68
C VAL A 294 -27.92 -10.33 21.31
N GLY A 295 -27.03 -10.72 20.39
CA GLY A 295 -26.83 -12.09 19.95
C GLY A 295 -27.84 -12.58 18.89
N ARG A 296 -28.75 -11.72 18.41
CA ARG A 296 -29.77 -12.12 17.42
C ARG A 296 -29.16 -12.15 16.03
N ALA A 297 -29.54 -13.16 15.24
CA ALA A 297 -29.12 -13.29 13.86
C ALA A 297 -29.76 -12.20 12.98
N GLN A 298 -28.91 -11.43 12.30
CA GLN A 298 -29.28 -10.43 11.32
C GLN A 298 -28.63 -10.77 9.97
N THR A 299 -29.32 -10.40 8.89
CA THR A 299 -28.83 -10.57 7.53
C THR A 299 -28.85 -9.23 6.83
N VAL A 300 -27.72 -8.86 6.22
CA VAL A 300 -27.63 -7.70 5.34
C VAL A 300 -27.33 -8.18 3.92
N TYR A 301 -27.96 -7.54 2.94
CA TYR A 301 -27.75 -7.84 1.52
C TYR A 301 -26.93 -6.70 0.91
N LEU A 302 -25.88 -7.07 0.18
CA LEU A 302 -24.93 -6.16 -0.45
C LEU A 302 -24.87 -6.47 -1.94
N GLN A 303 -25.28 -5.52 -2.77
CA GLN A 303 -25.23 -5.62 -4.21
C GLN A 303 -23.95 -4.97 -4.76
N CYS A 304 -23.27 -5.71 -5.62
CA CYS A 304 -22.02 -5.32 -6.28
C CYS A 304 -22.29 -4.84 -7.71
N LYS A 305 -21.32 -4.13 -8.30
CA LYS A 305 -21.43 -3.61 -9.68
C LYS A 305 -21.40 -4.72 -10.74
N CYS A 306 -20.63 -5.78 -10.51
CA CYS A 306 -20.44 -6.89 -11.44
C CYS A 306 -20.03 -8.17 -10.68
N VAL A 307 -19.99 -9.31 -11.38
CA VAL A 307 -19.63 -10.62 -10.81
C VAL A 307 -18.21 -10.60 -10.22
N ASN A 308 -17.27 -9.90 -10.87
CA ASN A 308 -15.89 -9.81 -10.38
C ASN A 308 -15.81 -9.10 -9.02
N GLU A 309 -16.53 -7.98 -8.85
CA GLU A 309 -16.59 -7.30 -7.55
C GLU A 309 -17.24 -8.18 -6.49
N LEU A 310 -18.32 -8.89 -6.83
CA LEU A 310 -18.97 -9.85 -5.93
C LEU A 310 -17.97 -10.92 -5.44
N ASN A 311 -17.24 -11.54 -6.36
CA ASN A 311 -16.26 -12.59 -6.04
C ASN A 311 -15.11 -12.05 -5.19
N GLN A 312 -14.59 -10.87 -5.50
CA GLN A 312 -13.56 -10.21 -4.70
C GLN A 312 -14.04 -9.91 -3.28
N TRP A 313 -15.26 -9.37 -3.12
CA TRP A 313 -15.81 -9.08 -1.80
C TRP A 313 -16.08 -10.34 -0.98
N LEU A 314 -16.63 -11.39 -1.59
CA LEU A 314 -16.83 -12.69 -0.93
C LEU A 314 -15.49 -13.33 -0.54
N SER A 315 -14.47 -13.28 -1.40
CA SER A 315 -13.12 -13.76 -1.10
C SER A 315 -12.54 -13.03 0.10
N ALA A 316 -12.51 -11.70 0.06
CA ALA A 316 -11.98 -10.86 1.13
C ALA A 316 -12.71 -11.13 2.46
N LEU A 317 -14.05 -11.18 2.45
CA LEU A 317 -14.86 -11.45 3.65
C LEU A 317 -14.57 -12.84 4.23
N ARG A 318 -14.57 -13.89 3.39
CA ARG A 318 -14.32 -15.27 3.84
C ARG A 318 -12.92 -15.42 4.43
N LYS A 319 -11.89 -14.86 3.77
CA LYS A 319 -10.51 -14.84 4.28
C LYS A 319 -10.44 -14.25 5.69
N VAL A 320 -11.09 -13.10 5.92
CA VAL A 320 -11.07 -12.42 7.23
C VAL A 320 -12.01 -13.00 8.29
N ILE A 321 -12.84 -14.01 7.98
CA ILE A 321 -13.69 -14.67 8.99
C ILE A 321 -13.32 -16.15 9.21
N THR A 322 -12.33 -16.69 8.49
CA THR A 322 -11.94 -18.12 8.52
C THR A 322 -11.71 -18.68 9.93
N ASN A 323 -11.17 -17.89 10.86
CA ASN A 323 -10.87 -18.34 12.23
C ASN A 323 -12.01 -18.08 13.22
N ASN A 324 -13.15 -17.57 12.77
CA ASN A 324 -14.28 -17.35 13.66
C ASN A 324 -14.83 -18.73 14.09
N ALA A 325 -14.74 -19.05 15.38
CA ALA A 325 -15.20 -20.34 15.93
C ALA A 325 -16.72 -20.59 15.81
N SER A 326 -17.44 -19.66 15.21
CA SER A 326 -18.90 -19.58 15.28
C SER A 326 -19.55 -19.33 13.92
N LEU A 327 -18.83 -19.70 12.86
CA LEU A 327 -19.39 -19.72 11.52
C LEU A 327 -20.53 -20.73 11.45
N LEU A 328 -21.58 -20.37 10.71
CA LEU A 328 -22.68 -21.28 10.42
C LEU A 328 -22.19 -22.38 9.47
N GLY A 329 -22.70 -23.59 9.62
CA GLY A 329 -22.48 -24.69 8.65
C GLY A 329 -23.47 -24.69 7.48
N SER A 330 -24.57 -23.94 7.62
CA SER A 330 -25.63 -23.86 6.63
C SER A 330 -26.26 -22.47 6.59
N TYR A 331 -26.75 -22.04 5.44
CA TYR A 331 -27.40 -20.75 5.23
C TYR A 331 -28.59 -20.85 4.26
N HIS A 332 -29.35 -19.76 4.15
CA HIS A 332 -30.45 -19.64 3.18
C HIS A 332 -30.02 -18.79 2.00
N PRO A 333 -29.92 -19.33 0.77
CA PRO A 333 -29.55 -18.55 -0.43
C PRO A 333 -30.59 -17.50 -0.85
N GLY A 334 -31.84 -17.66 -0.38
CA GLY A 334 -32.95 -16.75 -0.67
C GLY A 334 -33.18 -15.70 0.40
N VAL A 335 -34.15 -14.82 0.16
CA VAL A 335 -34.62 -13.80 1.11
C VAL A 335 -35.87 -14.28 1.85
N PHE A 336 -35.96 -13.97 3.14
CA PHE A 336 -37.17 -14.17 3.95
C PHE A 336 -38.22 -13.09 3.63
N ARG A 337 -39.41 -13.50 3.15
CA ARG A 337 -40.48 -12.59 2.70
C ARG A 337 -41.57 -12.33 3.76
N GLY A 338 -41.25 -12.51 5.03
CA GLY A 338 -42.16 -12.24 6.15
C GLY A 338 -43.00 -13.45 6.58
N ASP A 339 -43.31 -14.35 5.64
CA ASP A 339 -44.07 -15.59 5.87
C ASP A 339 -43.25 -16.85 5.57
N LYS A 340 -42.34 -16.78 4.61
CA LYS A 340 -41.47 -17.90 4.21
C LYS A 340 -40.16 -17.47 3.56
N TRP A 341 -39.20 -18.38 3.54
CA TRP A 341 -37.99 -18.28 2.74
C TRP A 341 -38.28 -18.50 1.25
N SER A 342 -37.67 -17.69 0.39
CA SER A 342 -37.80 -17.82 -1.07
C SER A 342 -36.99 -18.97 -1.68
N CYS A 343 -36.04 -19.55 -0.94
CA CYS A 343 -35.23 -20.68 -1.38
C CYS A 343 -35.89 -22.04 -1.08
N CYS A 344 -36.30 -22.29 0.16
CA CYS A 344 -36.79 -23.59 0.64
C CYS A 344 -38.22 -23.58 1.19
N HIS A 345 -38.90 -22.42 1.21
CA HIS A 345 -40.25 -22.24 1.73
C HIS A 345 -40.46 -22.57 3.21
N GLN A 346 -39.38 -22.72 3.98
CA GLN A 346 -39.43 -22.73 5.44
C GLN A 346 -40.11 -21.47 5.97
N LYS A 347 -40.91 -21.60 7.03
CA LYS A 347 -41.80 -20.56 7.53
C LYS A 347 -41.15 -19.68 8.59
N GLU A 348 -40.21 -20.23 9.35
CA GLU A 348 -39.54 -19.48 10.42
C GLU A 348 -38.23 -18.86 9.92
N LYS A 349 -37.99 -17.61 10.32
CA LYS A 349 -36.75 -16.89 10.01
C LYS A 349 -35.53 -17.54 10.67
N THR A 350 -35.72 -18.28 11.76
CA THR A 350 -34.67 -18.93 12.55
C THR A 350 -34.40 -20.38 12.13
N ASP A 351 -35.13 -20.90 11.14
CA ASP A 351 -34.91 -22.27 10.67
C ASP A 351 -33.50 -22.46 10.07
N LEU A 352 -32.99 -23.68 10.20
CA LEU A 352 -31.69 -24.09 9.67
C LEU A 352 -31.60 -23.83 8.16
N GLY A 353 -30.45 -23.32 7.74
CA GLY A 353 -30.13 -23.04 6.34
C GLY A 353 -30.33 -24.25 5.43
N CYS A 354 -30.88 -24.02 4.24
CA CYS A 354 -31.11 -25.08 3.24
C CYS A 354 -29.91 -25.37 2.34
N ASP A 355 -28.82 -24.60 2.44
CA ASP A 355 -27.59 -24.80 1.68
C ASP A 355 -26.35 -24.74 2.60
N LYS A 356 -25.22 -25.30 2.16
CA LYS A 356 -23.98 -25.38 2.94
C LYS A 356 -23.15 -24.10 2.80
N THR A 357 -22.62 -23.60 3.92
CA THR A 357 -21.69 -22.47 3.87
C THR A 357 -20.36 -22.87 3.25
N HIS A 358 -19.69 -21.91 2.61
CA HIS A 358 -18.39 -22.11 2.01
C HIS A 358 -17.30 -21.48 2.87
N SER A 359 -16.57 -22.34 3.59
CA SER A 359 -15.40 -21.93 4.38
C SER A 359 -14.17 -21.61 3.52
N ARG A 360 -14.18 -22.05 2.26
CA ARG A 360 -13.11 -21.83 1.27
C ARG A 360 -13.71 -21.32 -0.02
N VAL A 361 -13.05 -20.36 -0.66
CA VAL A 361 -13.38 -20.01 -2.03
C VAL A 361 -12.84 -21.13 -2.92
N THR A 362 -13.65 -22.14 -3.24
CA THR A 362 -13.30 -23.12 -4.26
C THR A 362 -13.41 -22.44 -5.61
N LEU A 363 -12.27 -21.99 -6.12
CA LEU A 363 -12.16 -21.24 -7.35
C LEU A 363 -11.81 -22.20 -8.47
N GLN A 364 -12.79 -22.64 -9.25
CA GLN A 364 -12.50 -23.30 -10.53
C GLN A 364 -12.12 -22.28 -11.62
N GLU A 365 -12.36 -20.96 -11.44
CA GLU A 365 -12.18 -19.99 -12.53
C GLU A 365 -11.65 -18.59 -12.15
N TRP A 366 -11.36 -18.28 -10.88
CA TRP A 366 -10.90 -16.93 -10.51
C TRP A 366 -9.70 -17.00 -9.55
N ASN A 367 -8.67 -16.18 -9.80
CA ASN A 367 -7.52 -16.04 -8.93
C ASN A 367 -7.48 -14.61 -8.39
N ASP A 368 -7.39 -14.47 -7.07
CA ASP A 368 -7.27 -13.18 -6.40
C ASP A 368 -5.95 -12.50 -6.81
N PRO A 369 -5.93 -11.20 -7.16
CA PRO A 369 -4.68 -10.47 -7.31
C PRO A 369 -3.90 -10.51 -5.98
N LEU A 370 -2.69 -11.06 -5.99
CA LEU A 370 -1.87 -11.21 -4.79
C LEU A 370 -1.38 -9.84 -4.30
N ASP A 371 -1.87 -9.40 -3.14
CA ASP A 371 -1.26 -8.33 -2.34
C ASP A 371 -0.42 -8.97 -1.24
N HIS A 372 0.91 -8.93 -1.37
CA HIS A 372 1.83 -9.62 -0.47
C HIS A 372 1.74 -9.13 0.98
N ASP A 373 1.47 -7.83 1.20
CA ASP A 373 1.40 -7.26 2.54
C ASP A 373 0.10 -7.69 3.24
N LEU A 374 -1.01 -7.68 2.49
CA LEU A 374 -2.29 -8.16 2.99
C LEU A 374 -2.26 -9.67 3.26
N GLU A 375 -1.73 -10.47 2.35
CA GLU A 375 -1.61 -11.91 2.53
C GLU A 375 -0.70 -12.26 3.72
N ALA A 376 0.39 -11.53 3.92
CA ALA A 376 1.24 -11.70 5.10
C ALA A 376 0.48 -11.42 6.42
N GLN A 377 -0.34 -10.37 6.46
CA GLN A 377 -1.18 -10.07 7.63
C GLN A 377 -2.25 -11.13 7.87
N LEU A 378 -2.89 -11.63 6.81
CA LEU A 378 -3.88 -12.69 6.89
C LEU A 378 -3.27 -14.01 7.39
N ILE A 379 -2.08 -14.37 6.89
CA ILE A 379 -1.31 -15.53 7.33
C ILE A 379 -0.95 -15.39 8.81
N TYR A 380 -0.41 -14.23 9.23
CA TYR A 380 -0.07 -14.00 10.63
C TYR A 380 -1.30 -14.16 11.55
N ARG A 381 -2.44 -13.57 11.17
CA ARG A 381 -3.68 -13.69 11.94
C ARG A 381 -4.23 -15.11 11.94
N HIS A 382 -4.07 -15.86 10.85
CA HIS A 382 -4.38 -17.28 10.79
C HIS A 382 -3.56 -18.08 11.79
N LEU A 383 -2.24 -17.91 11.74
CA LEU A 383 -1.31 -18.59 12.63
C LEU A 383 -1.58 -18.26 14.12
N LEU A 384 -1.90 -17.01 14.45
CA LEU A 384 -2.34 -16.63 15.80
C LEU A 384 -3.65 -17.32 16.21
N GLY A 385 -4.62 -17.39 15.30
CA GLY A 385 -5.92 -18.02 15.56
C GLY A 385 -5.81 -19.53 15.82
N VAL A 386 -4.85 -20.20 15.18
CA VAL A 386 -4.60 -21.64 15.37
C VAL A 386 -3.53 -21.94 16.42
N GLU A 387 -2.89 -20.92 17.00
CA GLU A 387 -1.75 -21.07 17.93
C GLU A 387 -2.08 -21.98 19.11
N ALA A 388 -3.25 -21.80 19.73
CA ALA A 388 -3.67 -22.61 20.87
C ALA A 388 -3.80 -24.10 20.51
N ALA A 389 -4.44 -24.39 19.37
CA ALA A 389 -4.60 -25.75 18.87
C ALA A 389 -3.25 -26.36 18.44
N LEU A 390 -2.33 -25.56 17.88
CA LEU A 390 -0.97 -25.98 17.55
C LEU A 390 -0.18 -26.33 18.82
N ARG A 391 -0.30 -25.55 19.89
CA ARG A 391 0.35 -25.83 21.19
C ARG A 391 -0.17 -27.11 21.83
N GLU A 392 -1.49 -27.33 21.80
CA GLU A 392 -2.11 -28.55 22.31
C GLU A 392 -1.62 -29.79 21.53
N LYS A 393 -1.65 -29.73 20.19
CA LYS A 393 -1.12 -30.79 19.30
C LYS A 393 0.36 -31.04 19.55
N HIS A 394 1.16 -29.99 19.73
CA HIS A 394 2.59 -30.10 20.02
C HIS A 394 2.86 -30.80 21.37
N GLN A 395 2.08 -30.47 22.40
CA GLN A 395 2.14 -31.17 23.70
C GLN A 395 1.75 -32.64 23.58
N LEU A 396 0.71 -32.96 22.82
CA LEU A 396 0.28 -34.35 22.57
C LEU A 396 1.35 -35.14 21.82
N LEU A 397 1.96 -34.56 20.79
CA LEU A 397 3.05 -35.19 20.04
C LEU A 397 4.31 -35.37 20.91
N SER A 398 4.66 -34.37 21.71
CA SER A 398 5.80 -34.45 22.64
C SER A 398 5.61 -35.57 23.66
N ARG A 399 4.40 -35.69 24.24
CA ARG A 399 4.05 -36.78 25.17
C ARG A 399 4.07 -38.16 24.50
N ALA A 400 3.54 -38.27 23.28
CA ALA A 400 3.59 -39.52 22.52
C ALA A 400 5.02 -39.94 22.14
N THR A 401 5.93 -38.98 21.96
CA THR A 401 7.34 -39.23 21.66
C THR A 401 8.12 -39.65 22.91
N GLU A 402 7.76 -39.11 24.08
CA GLU A 402 8.29 -39.55 25.38
C GLU A 402 7.79 -40.96 25.76
N GLU A 403 6.53 -41.29 25.47
CA GLU A 403 5.97 -42.64 25.68
C GLU A 403 6.54 -43.69 24.71
N ALA A 404 6.96 -43.29 23.50
CA ALA A 404 7.56 -44.17 22.49
C ALA A 404 9.10 -44.33 22.61
N GLY A 405 9.73 -43.74 23.62
CA GLY A 405 11.17 -43.45 23.62
C GLY A 405 12.05 -44.20 24.63
N THR A 406 11.99 -45.53 24.71
CA THR A 406 13.14 -46.36 25.15
C THR A 406 13.38 -47.54 24.21
N SER A 407 13.71 -47.26 22.95
CA SER A 407 14.67 -48.05 22.15
C SER A 407 14.75 -47.56 20.71
N SER A 408 15.79 -46.78 20.40
CA SER A 408 16.72 -47.09 19.31
C SER A 408 17.69 -45.94 19.13
N THR A 409 18.95 -46.26 19.36
CA THR A 409 20.13 -45.48 18.98
C THR A 409 20.26 -45.48 17.46
N GLY A 410 20.04 -44.34 16.82
CA GLY A 410 20.16 -44.17 15.37
C GLY A 410 20.59 -42.75 15.01
N ARG A 411 21.86 -42.61 14.67
CA ARG A 411 22.56 -41.38 14.28
C ARG A 411 21.94 -40.79 13.00
N GLY A 412 21.15 -39.73 13.15
CA GLY A 412 20.67 -38.84 12.09
C GLY A 412 20.15 -37.58 12.75
N GLY A 413 20.64 -36.40 12.36
CA GLY A 413 20.31 -35.13 13.01
C GLY A 413 18.79 -35.01 13.20
N ALA A 414 18.35 -34.83 14.44
CA ALA A 414 16.94 -34.66 14.74
C ALA A 414 16.37 -33.56 13.83
N PRO A 415 15.25 -33.79 13.13
CA PRO A 415 14.60 -32.71 12.41
C PRO A 415 14.30 -31.64 13.43
N GLU A 416 14.81 -30.41 13.24
CA GLU A 416 14.41 -29.28 14.06
C GLU A 416 12.90 -29.31 14.16
N ASP A 417 12.38 -29.43 15.39
CA ASP A 417 10.95 -29.55 15.64
C ASP A 417 10.26 -28.33 15.02
N SER A 418 9.73 -28.54 13.81
CA SER A 418 9.28 -27.46 12.94
C SER A 418 8.08 -26.75 13.56
N LEU A 419 7.35 -27.44 14.43
CA LEU A 419 6.28 -26.86 15.26
C LEU A 419 6.86 -25.97 16.37
N ALA A 420 7.92 -26.40 17.05
CA ALA A 420 8.61 -25.56 18.04
C ALA A 420 9.24 -24.31 17.38
N GLN A 421 9.80 -24.45 16.17
CA GLN A 421 10.31 -23.32 15.39
C GLN A 421 9.18 -22.35 15.00
N LEU A 422 8.04 -22.86 14.53
CA LEU A 422 6.87 -22.06 14.19
C LEU A 422 6.32 -21.31 15.41
N LEU A 423 6.20 -21.98 16.56
CA LEU A 423 5.74 -21.36 17.81
C LEU A 423 6.71 -20.28 18.31
N ARG A 424 8.02 -20.43 18.06
CA ARG A 424 9.04 -19.42 18.34
C ARG A 424 8.84 -18.19 17.47
N VAL A 425 8.73 -18.39 16.15
CA VAL A 425 8.47 -17.31 15.18
C VAL A 425 7.19 -16.56 15.52
N LEU A 426 6.11 -17.26 15.92
CA LEU A 426 4.86 -16.62 16.30
C LEU A 426 4.98 -15.75 17.54
N ARG A 427 5.74 -16.20 18.55
CA ARG A 427 6.02 -15.41 19.75
C ARG A 427 6.82 -14.15 19.40
N ASP A 428 7.86 -14.29 18.59
CA ASP A 428 8.73 -13.17 18.19
C ASP A 428 7.94 -12.13 17.37
N LEU A 429 7.04 -12.59 16.48
CA LEU A 429 6.10 -11.73 15.74
C LEU A 429 5.10 -11.03 16.68
N ARG A 430 4.60 -11.72 17.71
CA ARG A 430 3.68 -11.14 18.70
C ARG A 430 4.35 -10.06 19.53
N GLU A 431 5.58 -10.29 19.97
CA GLU A 431 6.38 -9.34 20.74
C GLU A 431 6.68 -8.07 19.92
N ALA A 432 7.07 -8.24 18.66
CA ALA A 432 7.23 -7.14 17.71
C ALA A 432 5.93 -6.35 17.50
N HIS A 433 4.78 -7.04 17.49
CA HIS A 433 3.48 -6.39 17.33
C HIS A 433 3.04 -5.65 18.61
N SER A 434 3.20 -6.24 19.79
CA SER A 434 2.79 -5.67 21.09
C SER A 434 3.68 -4.52 21.56
N SER A 435 4.98 -4.59 21.30
CA SER A 435 5.91 -3.47 21.58
C SER A 435 5.55 -2.22 20.78
N SER A 436 4.92 -2.39 19.62
CA SER A 436 4.40 -1.29 18.81
C SER A 436 3.07 -0.69 19.34
N LEU A 437 2.31 -1.45 20.16
CA LEU A 437 1.04 -1.02 20.78
C LEU A 437 1.23 -0.42 22.19
N ALA A 438 2.23 -0.87 22.94
CA ALA A 438 2.46 -0.49 24.34
C ALA A 438 3.12 0.89 24.54
N SER A 439 3.58 1.55 23.47
CA SER A 439 4.18 2.89 23.51
C SER A 439 3.12 4.01 23.58
N SER A 440 2.15 3.91 24.50
CA SER A 440 1.31 5.03 24.92
C SER A 440 1.98 5.77 26.09
N PRO A 441 2.13 7.11 26.08
CA PRO A 441 2.49 7.79 27.32
C PRO A 441 1.31 7.69 28.29
N SER A 442 1.63 7.35 29.53
CA SER A 442 0.78 7.50 30.70
C SER A 442 0.10 8.87 30.68
N ARG A 443 -1.22 8.88 30.92
CA ARG A 443 -1.98 10.09 31.25
C ARG A 443 -1.28 10.82 32.40
N GLU A 444 -0.66 11.96 32.11
CA GLU A 444 -0.32 12.92 33.17
C GLU A 444 -1.59 13.64 33.65
N PRO A 445 -1.64 14.06 34.92
CA PRO A 445 -2.85 14.61 35.54
C PRO A 445 -3.19 15.97 34.94
N ARG A 446 -4.46 16.19 34.64
CA ARG A 446 -5.00 17.50 34.28
C ARG A 446 -4.76 18.48 35.42
N HIS A 447 -3.79 19.38 35.27
CA HIS A 447 -3.83 20.64 36.00
C HIS A 447 -4.82 21.57 35.28
N LEU A 448 -5.99 21.70 35.88
CA LEU A 448 -6.91 22.82 35.65
C LEU A 448 -6.18 24.09 36.06
N LEU A 449 -5.86 24.95 35.10
CA LEU A 449 -5.53 26.34 35.38
C LEU A 449 -6.84 27.11 35.44
N GLU A 450 -7.17 27.53 36.66
CA GLU A 450 -8.22 28.48 36.98
C GLU A 450 -7.99 29.78 36.21
N LEU A 451 -9.00 30.20 35.45
CA LEU A 451 -9.13 31.56 34.96
C LEU A 451 -9.42 32.46 36.16
N GLN A 452 -8.46 33.30 36.54
CA GLN A 452 -8.72 34.46 37.38
C GLN A 452 -8.89 35.70 36.49
N THR A 453 -10.09 36.28 36.61
CA THR A 453 -10.51 37.69 36.49
C THR A 453 -10.03 38.53 35.32
#